data_AF-A0A558CKG2-F1
#
_entry.id   AF-A0A558CKG2-F1
#
_cell.length_a   1.000
_cell.length_b   1.000
_cell.length_c   1.000
_cell.angle_alpha   90.00
_cell.angle_beta   90.00
_cell.angle_gamma   90.00
#
_symmetry.space_group_name_H-M   'P 1'
#
loop_
_entity.id
_entity.type
_entity.pdbx_description
1 polymer ?
#
loop_
_entity_poly.entity_id
_entity_poly.type
_entity_poly.pdbx_seq_one_letter_code
_entity_poly.pdbx_strand_id
1 'polypeptide(L)'
;MEATITLVVIMDPPGTVPVFLSLVGRKTPLARARAARQATLVSLLVISLFAIAGQAILAYLGIGIPALQGAGGLLLLLIALDLLTGRGGSEPEVVEDVNVALVPLGTPLLAGPGAIAATIVFVREASGHLGAYTALAAAIIVVHLLIYLSMRYSGLVIRLIRESGITLLAKIAGLLLAAIAVELVANSVRGFIAGG
;
A
#
# COMPACT_ATOMS: atom_id res chain seq x y z
N MET A 1 -4.40 13.93 16.40
CA MET A 1 -3.80 14.53 15.19
C MET A 1 -2.53 13.82 14.76
N GLU A 2 -1.67 13.42 15.71
CA GLU A 2 -0.42 12.69 15.41
C GLU A 2 -0.62 11.44 14.54
N ALA A 3 -1.54 10.55 14.91
CA ALA A 3 -1.86 9.36 14.10
C ALA A 3 -2.25 9.69 12.65
N THR A 4 -2.98 10.79 12.41
CA THR A 4 -3.36 11.23 11.07
C THR A 4 -2.14 11.69 10.27
N ILE A 5 -1.28 12.51 10.87
CA ILE A 5 -0.07 13.01 10.20
C ILE A 5 0.86 11.83 9.87
N THR A 6 1.10 10.95 10.85
CA THR A 6 1.98 9.79 10.68
C THR A 6 1.45 8.84 9.61
N LEU A 7 0.16 8.51 9.62
CA LEU A 7 -0.42 7.65 8.58
C LEU A 7 -0.39 8.30 7.20
N VAL A 8 -0.64 9.60 7.08
CA VAL A 8 -0.54 10.32 5.81
C VAL A 8 0.89 10.31 5.27
N VAL A 9 1.89 10.49 6.13
CA VAL A 9 3.30 10.46 5.73
C VAL A 9 3.72 9.04 5.33
N ILE A 10 3.35 8.02 6.12
CA ILE A 10 3.71 6.62 5.85
C ILE A 10 3.06 6.10 4.58
N MET A 11 1.77 6.39 4.38
CA MET A 11 1.02 5.87 3.24
C MET A 11 1.18 6.70 1.96
N ASP A 12 1.78 7.90 2.07
CA ASP A 12 2.12 8.82 0.98
C ASP A 12 1.09 8.86 -0.18
N PRO A 13 -0.13 9.40 0.06
CA PRO A 13 -1.18 9.42 -0.96
C PRO A 13 -0.71 9.99 -2.33
N PRO A 14 0.08 11.07 -2.40
CA PRO A 14 0.64 11.56 -3.67
C PRO A 14 1.63 10.58 -4.31
N GLY A 15 2.54 9.97 -3.56
CA GLY A 15 3.53 9.01 -4.08
C GLY A 15 2.93 7.71 -4.60
N THR A 16 1.70 7.36 -4.20
CA THR A 16 0.98 6.21 -4.77
C THR A 16 0.54 6.42 -6.22
N VAL A 17 0.46 7.68 -6.69
CA VAL A 17 -0.10 8.00 -8.02
C VAL A 17 0.74 7.43 -9.17
N PRO A 18 2.07 7.63 -9.25
CA PRO A 18 2.90 7.02 -10.29
C PRO A 18 2.76 5.50 -10.38
N VAL A 19 2.67 4.83 -9.22
CA VAL A 19 2.55 3.37 -9.11
C VAL A 19 1.17 2.89 -9.53
N PHE A 20 0.11 3.59 -9.09
CA PHE A 20 -1.24 3.30 -9.54
C PHE A 20 -1.36 3.46 -11.06
N LEU A 21 -0.83 4.56 -11.60
CA LEU A 21 -0.87 4.85 -13.03
C LEU A 21 -0.01 3.91 -13.87
N SER A 22 1.09 3.37 -13.34
CA SER A 22 1.85 2.35 -14.07
C SER A 22 1.07 1.06 -14.27
N LEU A 23 0.23 0.69 -13.30
CA LEU A 23 -0.56 -0.54 -13.30
C LEU A 23 -1.86 -0.42 -14.11
N VAL A 24 -2.54 0.73 -14.03
CA VAL A 24 -3.85 0.91 -14.68
C VAL A 24 -3.87 1.96 -15.79
N GLY A 25 -2.74 2.57 -16.10
CA GLY A 25 -2.67 3.74 -16.98
C GLY A 25 -3.10 3.50 -18.42
N ARG A 26 -3.01 2.26 -18.91
CA ARG A 26 -3.52 1.87 -20.24
C ARG A 26 -5.01 1.48 -20.25
N LYS A 27 -5.63 1.29 -19.08
CA LYS A 27 -7.05 0.91 -18.97
C LYS A 27 -7.98 2.10 -19.22
N THR A 28 -9.27 1.86 -19.43
CA THR A 28 -10.28 2.91 -19.61
C THR A 28 -10.47 3.77 -18.34
N PRO A 29 -10.94 5.03 -18.44
CA PRO A 29 -11.18 5.88 -17.28
C PRO A 29 -12.12 5.25 -16.23
N LEU A 30 -13.12 4.49 -16.68
CA LEU A 30 -14.04 3.75 -15.81
C LEU A 30 -13.32 2.63 -15.05
N ALA A 31 -12.47 1.85 -15.74
CA ALA A 31 -11.70 0.79 -15.12
C ALA A 31 -10.69 1.34 -14.09
N ARG A 32 -10.05 2.47 -14.38
CA ARG A 32 -9.17 3.16 -13.41
C ARG A 32 -9.94 3.61 -12.18
N ALA A 33 -11.14 4.19 -12.34
CA ALA A 33 -11.97 4.62 -11.23
C ALA A 33 -12.36 3.45 -10.30
N ARG A 34 -12.73 2.31 -10.89
CA ARG A 34 -13.05 1.08 -10.15
C ARG A 34 -11.83 0.56 -9.41
N ALA A 35 -10.68 0.51 -10.07
CA ALA A 35 -9.41 0.11 -9.48
C ALA A 35 -9.03 0.97 -8.28
N ALA A 36 -9.11 2.30 -8.39
CA ALA A 36 -8.84 3.21 -7.28
C ALA A 36 -9.75 2.92 -6.07
N ARG A 37 -11.05 2.71 -6.32
CA ARG A 37 -12.01 2.39 -5.27
C ARG A 37 -11.70 1.04 -4.62
N GLN A 38 -11.50 -0.01 -5.40
CA GLN A 38 -11.23 -1.35 -4.90
C GLN A 38 -9.90 -1.40 -4.12
N ALA A 39 -8.81 -0.84 -4.64
CA ALA A 39 -7.52 -0.80 -3.93
C ALA A 39 -7.63 -0.06 -2.59
N THR A 40 -8.34 1.07 -2.56
CA THR A 40 -8.58 1.82 -1.31
C THR A 40 -9.41 0.99 -0.32
N LEU A 41 -10.47 0.33 -0.79
CA LEU A 41 -11.34 -0.47 0.08
C LEU A 41 -10.61 -1.69 0.65
N VAL A 42 -9.79 -2.37 -0.16
CA VAL A 42 -8.95 -3.48 0.31
C VAL A 42 -7.97 -2.98 1.37
N SER A 43 -7.28 -1.87 1.10
CA SER A 43 -6.37 -1.25 2.07
C SER A 43 -7.08 -0.89 3.38
N LEU A 44 -8.25 -0.25 3.28
CA LEU A 44 -9.04 0.17 4.44
C LEU A 44 -9.46 -1.03 5.29
N LEU A 45 -9.93 -2.09 4.63
CA LEU A 45 -10.33 -3.32 5.30
C LEU A 45 -9.15 -3.96 6.05
N VAL A 46 -7.99 -4.05 5.39
CA VAL A 46 -6.79 -4.67 5.97
C VAL A 46 -6.25 -3.86 7.14
N ILE A 47 -6.11 -2.53 6.98
CA ILE A 47 -5.67 -1.66 8.07
C ILE A 47 -6.65 -1.71 9.24
N SER A 48 -7.97 -1.70 8.98
CA SER A 48 -8.98 -1.80 10.04
C SER A 48 -8.96 -3.15 10.74
N LEU A 49 -8.76 -4.24 9.99
CA LEU A 49 -8.61 -5.58 10.55
C LEU A 49 -7.40 -5.65 11.49
N PHE A 50 -6.25 -5.13 11.07
CA PHE A 50 -5.05 -5.09 11.91
C PHE A 50 -5.16 -4.10 13.07
N ALA A 51 -5.94 -3.03 12.92
CA ALA A 51 -6.26 -2.14 14.04
C ALA A 51 -7.03 -2.88 15.15
N ILE A 52 -8.01 -3.70 14.77
CA ILE A 52 -8.89 -4.39 15.73
C ILE A 52 -8.22 -5.66 16.28
N ALA A 53 -7.66 -6.48 15.40
CA ALA A 53 -7.23 -7.83 15.71
C ALA A 53 -5.72 -8.06 15.52
N GLY A 54 -4.97 -7.08 15.03
CA GLY A 54 -3.58 -7.26 14.58
C GLY A 54 -2.69 -7.89 15.63
N GLN A 55 -2.75 -7.44 16.88
CA GLN A 55 -1.94 -8.03 17.95
C GLN A 55 -2.29 -9.48 18.26
N ALA A 56 -3.59 -9.80 18.29
CA ALA A 56 -4.05 -11.15 18.55
C ALA A 56 -3.66 -12.09 17.39
N ILE A 57 -3.79 -11.63 16.15
CA ILE A 57 -3.37 -12.36 14.95
C ILE A 57 -1.87 -12.65 15.00
N LEU A 58 -1.04 -11.63 15.25
CA LEU A 58 0.42 -11.78 15.30
C LEU A 58 0.84 -12.72 16.46
N ALA A 59 0.23 -12.58 17.63
CA ALA A 59 0.52 -13.44 18.79
C ALA A 59 0.11 -14.90 18.55
N TYR A 60 -1.07 -15.13 17.97
CA TYR A 60 -1.57 -16.47 17.66
C TYR A 60 -0.68 -17.20 16.64
N LEU A 61 -0.21 -16.47 15.62
CA LEU A 61 0.65 -17.02 14.57
C LEU A 61 2.13 -17.10 15.00
N GLY A 62 2.50 -16.53 16.15
CA GLY A 62 3.90 -16.46 16.60
C GLY A 62 4.78 -15.61 15.69
N ILE A 63 4.21 -14.62 14.99
CA ILE A 63 4.94 -13.77 14.03
C ILE A 63 5.12 -12.35 14.57
N GLY A 64 6.32 -11.81 14.40
CA GLY A 64 6.62 -10.42 14.76
C GLY A 64 6.32 -9.43 13.63
N ILE A 65 6.27 -8.14 13.98
CA ILE A 65 6.27 -7.04 12.99
C ILE A 65 7.44 -7.15 11.98
N PRO A 66 8.68 -7.54 12.38
CA PRO A 66 9.76 -7.74 11.42
C PRO A 66 9.42 -8.75 10.32
N ALA A 67 8.77 -9.86 10.66
CA ALA A 67 8.37 -10.88 9.68
C ALA A 67 7.40 -10.31 8.62
N LEU A 68 6.43 -9.49 9.05
CA LEU A 68 5.50 -8.82 8.14
C LEU A 68 6.21 -7.84 7.20
N GLN A 69 7.19 -7.10 7.72
CA GLN A 69 8.02 -6.19 6.92
C GLN A 69 8.84 -6.95 5.88
N GLY A 70 9.47 -8.06 6.26
CA GLY A 70 10.26 -8.89 5.36
C GLY A 70 9.42 -9.48 4.23
N ALA A 71 8.28 -10.10 4.57
CA ALA A 71 7.37 -10.68 3.59
C ALA A 71 6.79 -9.63 2.63
N GLY A 72 6.32 -8.49 3.17
CA GLY A 72 5.79 -7.39 2.36
C GLY A 72 6.87 -6.76 1.47
N GLY A 73 8.09 -6.61 1.98
CA GLY A 73 9.24 -6.14 1.22
C GLY A 73 9.59 -7.05 0.04
N LEU A 74 9.64 -8.38 0.27
CA LEU A 74 9.89 -9.34 -0.81
C LEU A 74 8.81 -9.31 -1.90
N LEU A 75 7.53 -9.22 -1.51
CA LEU A 75 6.43 -9.11 -2.47
C LEU A 75 6.50 -7.81 -3.27
N LEU A 76 6.80 -6.68 -2.64
CA LEU A 76 7.02 -5.40 -3.34
C LEU A 76 8.22 -5.46 -4.28
N LEU A 77 9.29 -6.18 -3.93
CA LEU A 77 10.45 -6.36 -4.79
C LEU A 77 10.07 -7.11 -6.07
N LEU A 78 9.25 -8.15 -5.98
CA LEU A 78 8.77 -8.88 -7.15
C LEU A 78 7.98 -7.97 -8.09
N ILE A 79 7.03 -7.19 -7.54
CA ILE A 79 6.25 -6.21 -8.31
C ILE A 79 7.16 -5.16 -8.95
N ALA A 80 8.15 -4.67 -8.20
CA ALA A 80 9.12 -3.70 -8.68
C ALA A 80 9.92 -4.23 -9.89
N LEU A 81 10.41 -5.47 -9.79
CA LEU A 81 11.17 -6.12 -10.85
C LEU A 81 10.31 -6.34 -12.10
N ASP A 82 9.03 -6.71 -11.94
CA ASP A 82 8.10 -6.84 -13.07
C ASP A 82 7.87 -5.52 -13.80
N LEU A 83 7.75 -4.42 -13.05
CA LEU A 83 7.63 -3.06 -13.61
C LEU A 83 8.92 -2.61 -14.32
N LEU A 84 10.09 -2.92 -13.76
CA LEU A 84 11.39 -2.53 -14.31
C LEU A 84 11.77 -3.33 -15.57
N THR A 85 11.48 -4.63 -15.57
CA THR A 85 11.81 -5.55 -16.67
C THR A 85 10.80 -5.52 -17.81
N GLY A 86 9.64 -4.87 -17.61
CA GLY A 86 8.56 -4.83 -18.59
C GLY A 86 7.82 -6.17 -18.75
N ARG A 87 8.11 -7.16 -17.88
CA ARG A 87 7.45 -8.48 -17.85
C ARG A 87 6.02 -8.41 -17.32
N GLY A 88 5.63 -7.32 -16.66
CA GLY A 88 4.21 -7.03 -16.34
C GLY A 88 3.30 -6.81 -17.56
N GLY A 89 3.80 -7.00 -18.79
CA GLY A 89 3.04 -6.99 -20.04
C GLY A 89 3.10 -8.29 -20.85
N SER A 90 3.79 -9.34 -20.41
CA SER A 90 3.76 -10.65 -21.08
C SER A 90 2.53 -11.42 -20.63
N GLU A 91 1.55 -11.45 -21.54
CA GLU A 91 0.29 -12.18 -21.52
C GLU A 91 -0.69 -11.80 -20.39
N PRO A 92 -1.85 -11.21 -20.73
CA PRO A 92 -3.00 -11.40 -19.88
C PRO A 92 -3.29 -12.90 -19.96
N GLU A 93 -2.93 -13.66 -18.92
CA GLU A 93 -3.95 -14.59 -18.47
C GLU A 93 -5.22 -13.76 -18.38
N VAL A 94 -6.27 -14.22 -19.05
CA VAL A 94 -7.59 -13.62 -19.08
C VAL A 94 -8.12 -13.67 -17.66
N VAL A 95 -7.58 -12.84 -16.79
CA VAL A 95 -8.14 -12.50 -15.51
C VAL A 95 -8.91 -11.23 -15.82
N GLU A 96 -10.07 -11.44 -16.46
CA GLU A 96 -11.15 -10.45 -16.56
C GLU A 96 -11.52 -9.89 -15.18
N ASP A 97 -11.08 -10.55 -14.12
CA ASP A 97 -11.25 -10.11 -12.76
C ASP A 97 -10.22 -9.06 -12.36
N VAL A 98 -10.62 -7.81 -12.55
CA VAL A 98 -9.99 -6.59 -12.00
C VAL A 98 -9.57 -6.77 -10.53
N ASN A 99 -10.22 -7.67 -9.78
CA ASN A 99 -9.89 -8.02 -8.40
C ASN A 99 -8.47 -8.58 -8.17
N VAL A 100 -7.93 -9.46 -9.02
CA VAL A 100 -6.69 -10.21 -8.69
C VAL A 100 -5.44 -9.32 -8.80
N ALA A 101 -5.40 -8.41 -9.78
CA ALA A 101 -4.31 -7.44 -9.93
C ALA A 101 -4.37 -6.29 -8.90
N LEU A 102 -5.49 -6.16 -8.18
CA LEU A 102 -5.67 -5.14 -7.14
C LEU A 102 -5.31 -5.64 -5.75
N VAL A 103 -5.18 -6.96 -5.56
CA VAL A 103 -4.69 -7.53 -4.30
C VAL A 103 -3.30 -6.97 -4.00
N PRO A 104 -2.28 -6.99 -4.89
CA PRO A 104 -0.96 -6.36 -4.65
C PRO A 104 -1.01 -4.86 -4.32
N LEU A 105 -1.96 -4.15 -4.92
CA LEU A 105 -2.11 -2.70 -4.79
C LEU A 105 -2.74 -2.33 -3.45
N GLY A 106 -3.82 -3.01 -3.05
CA GLY A 106 -4.41 -2.88 -1.72
C GLY A 106 -3.50 -3.46 -0.62
N THR A 107 -2.79 -4.53 -0.93
CA THR A 107 -1.85 -5.28 -0.07
C THR A 107 -0.70 -5.85 -0.89
N PRO A 108 0.57 -5.44 -0.73
CA PRO A 108 1.17 -4.73 0.39
C PRO A 108 1.47 -3.25 0.13
N LEU A 109 1.05 -2.69 -1.02
CA LEU A 109 1.45 -1.31 -1.35
C LEU A 109 0.74 -0.28 -0.47
N LEU A 110 -0.59 -0.33 -0.38
CA LEU A 110 -1.38 0.63 0.41
C LEU A 110 -1.50 0.22 1.89
N ALA A 111 -1.98 -1.00 2.17
CA ALA A 111 -1.94 -1.58 3.52
C ALA A 111 -0.59 -2.26 3.79
N GLY A 112 0.50 -1.50 3.62
CA GLY A 112 1.84 -2.02 3.77
C GLY A 112 2.24 -2.30 5.23
N PRO A 113 3.33 -3.06 5.44
CA PRO A 113 3.80 -3.43 6.77
C PRO A 113 4.07 -2.22 7.68
N GLY A 114 4.52 -1.09 7.13
CA GLY A 114 4.73 0.14 7.88
C GLY A 114 3.42 0.75 8.40
N ALA A 115 2.39 0.81 7.56
CA ALA A 115 1.07 1.31 7.95
C ALA A 115 0.39 0.36 8.96
N ILE A 116 0.51 -0.95 8.77
CA ILE A 116 0.04 -1.96 9.72
C ILE A 116 0.75 -1.83 11.06
N ALA A 117 2.08 -1.74 11.07
CA ALA A 117 2.87 -1.59 12.28
C ALA A 117 2.52 -0.31 13.05
N ALA A 118 2.46 0.84 12.36
CA ALA A 118 2.07 2.11 12.97
C ALA A 118 0.65 2.03 13.56
N THR A 119 -0.29 1.41 12.84
CA THR A 119 -1.66 1.22 13.32
C THR A 119 -1.70 0.38 14.59
N ILE A 120 -0.95 -0.73 14.65
CA ILE A 120 -0.87 -1.58 15.85
C ILE A 120 -0.29 -0.81 17.04
N VAL A 121 0.72 0.04 16.82
CA VAL A 121 1.30 0.90 17.86
C VAL A 121 0.27 1.91 18.37
N PHE A 122 -0.40 2.63 17.47
CA PHE A 122 -1.44 3.60 17.87
C PHE A 122 -2.60 2.96 18.62
N VAL A 123 -2.95 1.70 18.31
CA VAL A 123 -3.94 0.94 19.08
C VAL A 123 -3.47 0.64 20.51
N ARG A 124 -2.17 0.39 20.72
CA ARG A 124 -1.60 0.23 22.07
C ARG A 124 -1.68 1.53 22.85
N GLU A 125 -1.28 2.62 22.21
CA GLU A 125 -1.27 3.96 22.84
C GLU A 125 -2.69 4.45 23.15
N ALA A 126 -3.69 4.05 22.36
CA ALA A 126 -5.09 4.37 22.59
C ALA A 126 -5.73 3.61 23.76
N SER A 127 -5.03 2.63 24.35
CA SER A 127 -5.58 1.81 25.44
C SER A 127 -6.05 2.65 26.63
N GLY A 128 -7.26 2.34 27.11
CA GLY A 128 -7.89 3.06 28.22
C GLY A 128 -8.61 4.37 27.86
N HIS A 129 -8.53 4.85 26.61
CA HIS A 129 -9.12 6.13 26.20
C HIS A 129 -10.04 5.97 24.97
N LEU A 130 -11.36 5.92 25.18
CA LEU A 130 -12.36 5.81 24.09
C LEU A 130 -12.20 6.89 23.01
N GLY A 131 -11.84 8.12 23.41
CA GLY A 131 -11.57 9.22 22.48
C GLY A 131 -10.39 8.94 21.55
N ALA A 132 -9.35 8.25 22.01
CA ALA A 132 -8.18 7.90 21.20
C ALA A 132 -8.53 6.88 20.10
N TYR A 133 -9.38 5.89 20.41
CA TYR A 133 -9.89 4.96 19.40
C TYR A 133 -10.71 5.66 18.31
N THR A 134 -11.59 6.59 18.69
CA THR A 134 -12.36 7.36 17.69
C THR A 134 -11.46 8.25 16.83
N ALA A 135 -10.42 8.85 17.42
CA ALA A 135 -9.46 9.66 16.69
C ALA A 135 -8.62 8.82 15.70
N LEU A 136 -8.22 7.60 16.09
CA LEU A 136 -7.53 6.66 15.21
C LEU A 136 -8.44 6.20 14.06
N ALA A 137 -9.68 5.83 14.35
CA ALA A 137 -10.65 5.46 13.32
C ALA A 137 -10.87 6.60 12.32
N ALA A 138 -11.03 7.83 12.81
CA ALA A 138 -11.12 9.02 11.96
C ALA A 138 -9.85 9.22 11.12
N ALA A 139 -8.66 9.04 11.69
CA ALA A 139 -7.39 9.13 10.98
C ALA A 139 -7.28 8.13 9.83
N ILE A 140 -7.66 6.87 10.07
CA ILE A 140 -7.69 5.80 9.05
C ILE A 140 -8.65 6.18 7.92
N ILE A 141 -9.85 6.69 8.22
CA ILE A 141 -10.80 7.10 7.18
C ILE A 141 -10.27 8.29 6.37
N VAL A 142 -9.70 9.30 7.04
CA VAL A 142 -9.15 10.48 6.37
C VAL A 142 -8.01 10.12 5.42
N VAL A 143 -7.05 9.30 5.86
CA VAL A 143 -5.92 8.91 4.98
C VAL A 143 -6.40 8.08 3.78
N HIS A 144 -7.36 7.17 3.97
CA HIS A 144 -7.92 6.39 2.85
C HIS A 144 -8.73 7.25 1.89
N LEU A 145 -9.43 8.28 2.39
CA LEU A 145 -10.07 9.26 1.54
C LEU A 145 -9.04 10.02 0.70
N LEU A 146 -7.92 10.46 1.30
CA LEU A 146 -6.84 11.12 0.56
C LEU A 146 -6.22 10.22 -0.51
N ILE A 147 -5.95 8.95 -0.19
CA ILE A 147 -5.45 7.94 -1.13
C ILE A 147 -6.43 7.76 -2.29
N TYR A 148 -7.72 7.59 -1.99
CA TYR A 148 -8.76 7.46 -3.01
C TYR A 148 -8.81 8.68 -3.93
N LEU A 149 -8.80 9.90 -3.37
CA LEU A 149 -8.84 11.13 -4.15
C LEU A 149 -7.59 11.27 -5.03
N SER A 150 -6.40 11.03 -4.49
CA SER A 150 -5.14 11.03 -5.25
C SER A 150 -5.20 10.08 -6.45
N MET A 151 -5.64 8.84 -6.25
CA MET A 151 -5.79 7.87 -7.35
C MET A 151 -6.96 8.21 -8.28
N ARG A 152 -8.07 8.73 -7.77
CA ARG A 152 -9.26 9.09 -8.57
C ARG A 152 -8.97 10.22 -9.54
N TYR A 153 -8.22 11.22 -9.10
CA TYR A 153 -7.84 12.38 -9.89
C TYR A 153 -6.52 12.21 -10.65
N SER A 154 -5.82 11.09 -10.48
CA SER A 154 -4.63 10.71 -11.26
C SER A 154 -4.87 10.69 -12.78
N GLY A 155 -6.12 10.58 -13.24
CA GLY A 155 -6.47 10.66 -14.65
C GLY A 155 -6.07 11.98 -15.32
N LEU A 156 -5.96 13.07 -14.56
CA LEU A 156 -5.43 14.35 -15.06
C LEU A 156 -3.95 14.25 -15.42
N VAL A 157 -3.17 13.52 -14.62
CA VAL A 157 -1.75 13.27 -14.87
C VAL A 157 -1.57 12.48 -16.16
N ILE A 158 -2.42 11.47 -16.42
CA ILE A 158 -2.38 10.75 -17.71
C ILE A 158 -2.70 11.63 -18.91
N ARG A 159 -3.62 12.61 -18.79
CA ARG A 159 -3.91 13.49 -19.94
C ARG A 159 -2.70 14.32 -20.36
N LEU A 160 -1.78 14.58 -19.43
CA LEU A 160 -0.51 15.26 -19.69
C LEU A 160 0.57 14.31 -20.24
N ILE A 161 0.48 13.02 -19.89
CA ILE A 161 1.49 12.00 -20.15
C ILE A 161 1.05 11.11 -21.31
N ARG A 162 1.68 11.28 -22.49
CA ARG A 162 1.48 10.40 -23.66
C ARG A 162 1.90 8.96 -23.36
N GLU A 163 1.59 8.03 -24.25
CA GLU A 163 1.87 6.59 -24.06
C GLU A 163 3.33 6.26 -23.70
N SER A 164 4.30 6.97 -24.27
CA SER A 164 5.72 6.86 -23.92
C SER A 164 6.01 7.21 -22.45
N GLY A 165 5.28 8.17 -21.90
CA GLY A 165 5.43 8.60 -20.52
C GLY A 165 4.81 7.61 -19.52
N ILE A 166 3.82 6.80 -19.91
CA ILE A 166 3.31 5.70 -19.07
C ILE A 166 4.40 4.67 -18.82
N THR A 167 5.16 4.33 -19.87
CA THR A 167 6.29 3.39 -19.76
C THR A 167 7.40 3.96 -18.87
N LEU A 168 7.71 5.25 -18.99
CA LEU A 168 8.67 5.91 -18.08
C LEU A 168 8.17 5.91 -16.63
N LEU A 169 6.89 6.22 -16.42
CA LEU A 169 6.27 6.22 -15.10
C LEU A 169 6.30 4.83 -14.45
N ALA A 170 6.12 3.78 -15.24
CA ALA A 170 6.27 2.39 -14.79
C ALA A 170 7.69 2.08 -14.32
N LYS A 171 8.72 2.54 -15.05
CA LYS A 171 10.12 2.37 -14.63
C LYS A 171 10.44 3.14 -13.35
N ILE A 172 9.97 4.37 -13.24
CA ILE A 172 10.15 5.19 -12.03
C ILE A 172 9.44 4.55 -10.84
N ALA A 173 8.18 4.14 -11.00
CA ALA A 173 7.41 3.44 -9.97
C ALA A 173 8.11 2.13 -9.55
N GLY A 174 8.60 1.34 -10.50
CA GLY A 174 9.37 0.13 -10.22
C GLY A 174 10.62 0.42 -9.40
N LEU A 175 11.37 1.48 -9.74
CA LEU A 175 12.55 1.89 -8.98
C LEU A 175 12.20 2.32 -7.54
N LEU A 176 11.12 3.08 -7.36
CA LEU A 176 10.63 3.50 -6.04
C LEU A 176 10.17 2.31 -5.20
N LEU A 177 9.41 1.38 -5.79
CA LEU A 177 8.95 0.17 -5.10
C LEU A 177 10.12 -0.73 -4.70
N ALA A 178 11.13 -0.86 -5.56
CA ALA A 178 12.36 -1.61 -5.23
C ALA A 178 13.07 -0.98 -4.01
N ALA A 179 13.16 0.35 -3.97
CA ALA A 179 13.76 1.05 -2.83
C ALA A 179 12.96 0.81 -1.53
N ILE A 180 11.63 0.95 -1.57
CA ILE A 180 10.74 0.68 -0.42
C ILE A 180 10.88 -0.79 0.02
N ALA A 181 10.92 -1.72 -0.93
CA ALA A 181 11.07 -3.14 -0.68
C ALA A 181 12.39 -3.45 0.06
N VAL A 182 13.51 -2.90 -0.43
CA VAL A 182 14.83 -3.07 0.19
C VAL A 182 14.82 -2.49 1.62
N GLU A 183 14.24 -1.32 1.82
CA GLU A 183 14.13 -0.71 3.15
C GLU A 183 13.30 -1.57 4.13
N LEU A 184 12.17 -2.14 3.67
CA LEU A 184 11.36 -3.05 4.47
C LEU A 184 12.11 -4.35 4.83
N VAL A 185 12.86 -4.92 3.88
CA VAL A 185 13.69 -6.11 4.15
C VAL A 185 14.82 -5.77 5.12
N ALA A 186 15.49 -4.61 4.96
CA ALA A 186 16.52 -4.17 5.89
C ALA A 186 15.98 -3.94 7.30
N ASN A 187 14.79 -3.35 7.43
CA ASN A 187 14.10 -3.16 8.70
C ASN A 187 13.65 -4.48 9.33
N SER A 188 13.22 -5.45 8.53
CA SER A 188 12.96 -6.82 8.97
C SER A 188 14.22 -7.46 9.57
N VAL A 189 15.36 -7.40 8.87
CA VAL A 189 16.62 -8.00 9.34
C VAL A 189 17.08 -7.31 10.62
N ARG A 190 17.09 -5.97 10.67
CA ARG A 190 17.42 -5.21 11.89
C ARG A 190 16.50 -5.56 13.05
N GLY A 191 15.20 -5.70 12.79
CA GLY A 191 14.20 -6.07 13.79
C GLY A 191 14.42 -7.47 14.36
N PHE A 192 14.83 -8.43 13.54
CA PHE A 192 15.19 -9.78 14.02
C PHE A 192 16.48 -9.80 14.82
N ILE A 193 17.48 -8.99 14.45
CA ILE A 193 18.74 -8.90 15.20
C ILE A 193 18.54 -8.20 16.55
N ALA A 194 17.76 -7.11 16.61
CA ALA A 194 17.55 -6.35 17.83
C ALA A 194 16.60 -7.04 18.83
N GLY A 195 15.72 -7.93 18.35
CA GLY A 195 14.80 -8.71 19.17
C GLY A 195 15.25 -10.14 19.48
N GLY A 196 16.42 -10.55 18.98
CA GLY A 196 17.05 -11.85 19.25
C GLY A 196 18.08 -11.80 20.37
#